data_AF-A0ABD3PIG2-F1
#
_entry.id   AF-A0ABD3PIG2-F1
#
_cell.length_a   1.000
_cell.length_b   1.000
_cell.length_c   1.000
_cell.angle_alpha   90.00
_cell.angle_beta   90.00
_cell.angle_gamma   90.00
#
_symmetry.space_group_name_H-M   'P 1'
#
loop_
_entity.id
_entity.type
_entity.pdbx_description
1 polymer ?
#
loop_
_entity_poly.entity_id
_entity_poly.type
_entity_poly.pdbx_seq_one_letter_code
_entity_poly.pdbx_strand_id
1 'polypeptide(L)'
;MREAFNEPSTPHRSSIRDSEPQHRRKCLSTTIRIRDIPPLPFPCQRRPGSPTGFESPGYPRSTVNEPHRSHTSSESTTSPRVSFHRSIGGHQQDQDPHQTRVISLPWTDGKYTGQVNQLIQPHGIGWIQYRDGTVLTATWCNGLPMRPASVQDVTQVTPLSQRPRELTLGDIATPQDMHIEPNPQKAHENAASLRLHSFAFILRSNGDWTYAILTNRPVESGPEASIRFVLDTEGRTKILKSKYWSKCIRLVKDSESQKAVKETPGGKDKMSSNEEASSLISFQRAVKRVSLDMSMKTIRS
;
A
#
# COMPACT_ATOMS: atom_id res chain seq x y z
N MET A 1 -5.37 -42.72 -53.60
CA MET A 1 -4.38 -43.49 -52.83
C MET A 1 -4.36 -42.93 -51.42
N ARG A 2 -4.60 -43.78 -50.43
CA ARG A 2 -4.75 -43.42 -49.00
C ARG A 2 -3.35 -43.32 -48.39
N GLU A 3 -3.03 -42.19 -47.77
CA GLU A 3 -1.85 -42.08 -46.90
C GLU A 3 -2.28 -42.15 -45.44
N ALA A 4 -1.52 -42.95 -44.70
CA ALA A 4 -1.85 -43.51 -43.41
C ALA A 4 -1.47 -42.58 -42.25
N PHE A 5 -2.30 -42.64 -41.21
CA PHE A 5 -2.08 -42.10 -39.88
C PHE A 5 -0.84 -42.72 -39.22
N ASN A 6 0.03 -41.89 -38.65
CA ASN A 6 1.02 -42.29 -37.65
C ASN A 6 0.76 -41.49 -36.37
N GLU A 7 0.25 -42.16 -35.33
CA GLU A 7 0.21 -41.64 -33.97
C GLU A 7 1.52 -41.97 -33.23
N PRO A 8 2.11 -41.03 -32.47
CA PRO A 8 3.20 -41.35 -31.56
C PRO A 8 2.72 -41.75 -30.16
N SER A 9 3.27 -42.89 -29.74
CA SER A 9 3.20 -43.57 -28.46
C SER A 9 3.47 -42.70 -27.22
N THR A 10 2.63 -42.88 -26.21
CA THR A 10 2.78 -42.36 -24.83
C THR A 10 3.86 -43.11 -24.03
N PRO A 11 4.72 -42.41 -23.25
CA PRO A 11 5.65 -43.09 -22.37
C PRO A 11 5.09 -43.32 -20.94
N HIS A 12 5.60 -44.42 -20.40
CA HIS A 12 5.29 -45.08 -19.14
C HIS A 12 5.26 -44.20 -17.87
N ARG A 13 4.23 -44.49 -17.06
CA ARG A 13 4.02 -44.11 -15.67
C ARG A 13 4.95 -44.92 -14.75
N SER A 14 6.00 -44.30 -14.22
CA SER A 14 6.84 -44.89 -13.17
C SER A 14 6.35 -44.49 -11.78
N SER A 15 5.96 -45.52 -11.03
CA SER A 15 5.67 -45.56 -9.60
C SER A 15 6.84 -44.99 -8.78
N ILE A 16 6.57 -43.98 -7.95
CA ILE A 16 7.49 -43.50 -6.91
C ILE A 16 6.82 -43.74 -5.55
N ARG A 17 7.59 -44.43 -4.70
CA ARG A 17 7.24 -44.99 -3.41
C ARG A 17 7.09 -43.90 -2.35
N ASP A 18 6.06 -44.08 -1.52
CA ASP A 18 5.89 -43.42 -0.24
C ASP A 18 7.01 -43.82 0.74
N SER A 19 7.62 -42.81 1.36
CA SER A 19 8.43 -42.99 2.56
C SER A 19 8.16 -41.82 3.50
N GLU A 20 7.31 -42.11 4.50
CA GLU A 20 6.88 -41.25 5.60
C GLU A 20 7.91 -41.26 6.74
N PRO A 21 8.40 -40.11 7.24
CA PRO A 21 9.17 -40.07 8.48
C PRO A 21 8.31 -39.58 9.65
N GLN A 22 8.09 -40.48 10.62
CA GLN A 22 7.55 -40.15 11.93
C GLN A 22 8.57 -39.34 12.75
N HIS A 23 8.31 -38.06 12.98
CA HIS A 23 8.98 -37.30 14.04
C HIS A 23 7.96 -36.74 15.04
N ARG A 24 7.79 -37.48 16.14
CA ARG A 24 7.19 -36.98 17.39
C ARG A 24 8.06 -35.85 17.94
N ARG A 25 7.57 -34.60 17.91
CA ARG A 25 8.10 -33.50 18.73
C ARG A 25 7.18 -33.28 19.92
N LYS A 26 7.72 -33.46 21.13
CA LYS A 26 7.05 -33.16 22.39
C LYS A 26 7.08 -31.64 22.61
N CYS A 27 5.92 -31.00 22.64
CA CYS A 27 5.80 -29.60 23.03
C CYS A 27 5.84 -29.48 24.55
N LEU A 28 6.87 -28.83 25.10
CA LEU A 28 6.91 -28.40 26.49
C LEU A 28 6.39 -26.96 26.55
N SER A 29 5.18 -26.77 27.07
CA SER A 29 4.59 -25.46 27.35
C SER A 29 5.19 -24.91 28.65
N THR A 30 6.05 -23.90 28.55
CA THR A 30 6.55 -23.16 29.72
C THR A 30 5.71 -21.90 29.89
N THR A 31 4.80 -21.91 30.87
CA THR A 31 4.03 -20.75 31.28
C THR A 31 4.89 -19.83 32.15
N ILE A 32 5.35 -18.71 31.61
CA ILE A 32 6.02 -17.66 32.36
C ILE A 32 4.96 -16.77 33.01
N ARG A 33 4.95 -16.67 34.34
CA ARG A 33 4.03 -15.81 35.09
C ARG A 33 4.58 -14.39 35.15
N ILE A 34 3.76 -13.41 34.77
CA ILE A 34 4.10 -11.98 34.55
C ILE A 34 4.38 -11.19 35.87
N ARG A 35 4.51 -11.85 37.03
CA ARG A 35 4.62 -11.14 38.33
C ARG A 35 6.03 -10.78 38.79
N ASP A 36 7.07 -11.14 38.03
CA ASP A 36 8.47 -10.99 38.47
C ASP A 36 9.30 -9.98 37.63
N ILE A 37 8.67 -9.01 36.98
CA ILE A 37 9.39 -7.96 36.25
C ILE A 37 9.69 -6.79 37.20
N PRO A 38 10.96 -6.55 37.61
CA PRO A 38 11.30 -5.38 38.41
C PRO A 38 11.08 -4.09 37.62
N PRO A 39 10.65 -2.99 38.27
CA PRO A 39 10.49 -1.71 37.59
C PRO A 39 11.83 -1.24 37.04
N LEU A 40 11.90 -1.00 35.73
CA LEU A 40 13.11 -0.52 35.09
C LEU A 40 13.39 0.95 35.45
N PRO A 41 14.67 1.32 35.61
CA PRO A 41 15.09 2.69 35.90
C PRO A 41 14.78 3.61 34.72
N PHE A 42 14.25 4.80 35.04
CA PHE A 42 13.92 5.86 34.09
C PHE A 42 15.09 6.24 33.17
N PRO A 43 14.84 6.63 31.91
CA PRO A 43 15.89 7.01 30.98
C PRO A 43 16.61 8.29 31.40
N CYS A 44 17.92 8.28 31.18
CA CYS A 44 18.92 9.28 31.52
C CYS A 44 18.48 10.73 31.29
N GLN A 45 18.61 11.55 32.35
CA GLN A 45 18.74 13.00 32.22
C GLN A 45 19.94 13.32 31.32
N ARG A 46 19.69 13.99 30.18
CA ARG A 46 20.74 14.60 29.37
C ARG A 46 21.43 15.69 30.20
N ARG A 47 22.75 15.58 30.36
CA ARG A 47 23.58 16.65 30.90
C ARG A 47 23.57 17.86 29.94
N PRO A 48 23.44 19.09 30.44
CA PRO A 48 23.68 20.29 29.66
C PRO A 48 25.16 20.70 29.72
N GLY A 49 25.76 20.91 28.55
CA GLY A 49 27.13 21.41 28.33
C GLY A 49 27.60 20.98 26.93
N SER A 50 28.14 21.81 26.04
CA SER A 50 28.73 23.16 26.15
C SER A 50 28.67 23.82 24.75
N PRO A 51 28.77 25.15 24.65
CA PRO A 51 28.73 25.86 23.38
C PRO A 51 30.13 25.88 22.73
N THR A 52 30.28 25.23 21.58
CA THR A 52 31.42 25.48 20.69
C THR A 52 31.00 26.50 19.64
N GLY A 53 31.59 27.69 19.74
CA GLY A 53 31.44 28.76 18.77
C GLY A 53 31.94 28.33 17.40
N PHE A 54 31.13 28.61 16.38
CA PHE A 54 31.55 28.62 14.99
C PHE A 54 31.27 30.03 14.47
N GLU A 55 32.34 30.77 14.23
CA GLU A 55 32.29 32.06 13.56
C GLU A 55 31.94 31.83 12.08
N SER A 56 30.82 32.40 11.65
CA SER A 56 30.47 32.49 10.23
C SER A 56 31.04 33.78 9.64
N PRO A 57 31.79 33.72 8.53
CA PRO A 57 32.17 34.92 7.78
C PRO A 57 30.95 35.48 7.04
N GLY A 58 30.77 36.79 7.17
CA GLY A 58 29.62 37.54 6.69
C GLY A 58 29.50 37.63 5.17
N TYR A 59 28.26 37.67 4.71
CA TYR A 59 27.89 38.14 3.37
C TYR A 59 27.12 39.47 3.49
N PRO A 60 27.36 40.43 2.59
CA PRO A 60 26.78 41.76 2.66
C PRO A 60 25.28 41.75 2.31
N ARG A 61 24.57 42.57 3.09
CA ARG A 61 23.14 42.84 3.07
C ARG A 61 22.81 43.77 1.88
N SER A 62 22.17 43.26 0.84
CA SER A 62 21.53 44.10 -0.17
C SER A 62 20.12 44.47 0.26
N THR A 63 19.97 45.75 0.62
CA THR A 63 18.71 46.46 0.81
C THR A 63 18.06 46.72 -0.54
N VAL A 64 16.86 46.20 -0.76
CA VAL A 64 15.96 46.72 -1.80
C VAL A 64 14.60 46.97 -1.16
N ASN A 65 14.15 48.21 -1.36
CA ASN A 65 12.94 48.81 -0.88
C ASN A 65 11.69 48.08 -1.39
N GLU A 66 10.71 47.85 -0.53
CA GLU A 66 9.34 47.57 -0.96
C GLU A 66 8.37 48.54 -0.27
N PRO A 67 7.49 49.23 -1.02
CA PRO A 67 6.68 50.33 -0.48
C PRO A 67 5.37 49.86 0.15
N HIS A 68 5.00 50.61 1.19
CA HIS A 68 3.71 50.66 1.86
C HIS A 68 2.51 50.57 0.91
N ARG A 69 1.56 49.68 1.25
CA ARG A 69 0.17 49.81 0.80
C ARG A 69 -0.80 49.60 1.96
N SER A 70 -1.29 50.72 2.44
CA SER A 70 -2.36 50.88 3.42
C SER A 70 -3.72 50.60 2.76
N HIS A 71 -4.48 49.66 3.30
CA HIS A 71 -5.93 49.53 3.07
C HIS A 71 -6.56 49.11 4.40
N THR A 72 -7.07 50.08 5.17
CA THR A 72 -8.49 50.47 5.27
C THR A 72 -9.37 49.35 5.83
N SER A 73 -9.58 49.45 7.13
CA SER A 73 -10.67 48.90 7.92
C SER A 73 -12.03 49.39 7.42
N SER A 74 -12.97 48.48 7.19
CA SER A 74 -14.40 48.77 7.26
C SER A 74 -15.14 47.61 7.91
N GLU A 75 -15.62 47.88 9.11
CA GLU A 75 -16.70 47.18 9.80
C GLU A 75 -17.90 46.97 8.88
N SER A 76 -18.47 45.77 8.92
CA SER A 76 -19.89 45.57 8.64
C SER A 76 -20.39 44.34 9.38
N THR A 77 -21.18 44.66 10.40
CA THR A 77 -21.91 43.77 11.30
C THR A 77 -23.16 43.27 10.59
N THR A 78 -23.29 41.95 10.37
CA THR A 78 -24.60 41.34 10.10
C THR A 78 -24.60 39.87 10.50
N SER A 79 -25.18 39.60 11.66
CA SER A 79 -25.50 38.25 12.15
C SER A 79 -26.63 37.62 11.34
N PRO A 80 -26.49 36.37 10.88
CA PRO A 80 -27.62 35.51 10.63
C PRO A 80 -27.74 34.46 11.75
N ARG A 81 -28.88 34.54 12.42
CA ARG A 81 -29.55 33.56 13.28
C ARG A 81 -29.32 32.11 12.82
N VAL A 82 -28.56 31.35 13.60
CA VAL A 82 -28.40 29.89 13.43
C VAL A 82 -29.41 29.18 14.32
N SER A 83 -30.27 28.39 13.69
CA SER A 83 -31.23 27.48 14.29
C SER A 83 -30.52 26.24 14.86
N PHE A 84 -30.78 25.94 16.13
CA PHE A 84 -30.35 24.70 16.76
C PHE A 84 -31.26 23.54 16.34
N HIS A 85 -30.84 22.78 15.33
CA HIS A 85 -31.34 21.41 15.14
C HIS A 85 -30.45 20.45 15.95
N ARG A 86 -31.04 19.90 17.03
CA ARG A 86 -30.48 18.81 17.83
C ARG A 86 -30.55 17.53 16.99
N SER A 87 -29.52 17.26 16.21
CA SER A 87 -29.33 15.95 15.59
C SER A 87 -28.67 15.01 16.60
N ILE A 88 -29.36 13.92 16.90
CA ILE A 88 -28.89 12.81 17.75
C ILE A 88 -27.65 12.22 17.07
N GLY A 89 -26.50 12.37 17.73
CA GLY A 89 -25.18 12.11 17.18
C GLY A 89 -24.96 10.66 16.80
N GLY A 90 -24.72 10.43 15.51
CA GLY A 90 -23.83 9.34 15.09
C GLY A 90 -22.42 9.73 15.50
N HIS A 91 -21.68 8.79 16.09
CA HIS A 91 -20.25 8.91 16.37
C HIS A 91 -19.48 9.12 15.07
N GLN A 92 -19.43 10.35 14.59
CA GLN A 92 -18.42 10.80 13.64
C GLN A 92 -17.14 10.88 14.46
N GLN A 93 -16.34 9.83 14.36
CA GLN A 93 -15.03 9.75 14.98
C GLN A 93 -14.20 10.91 14.43
N ASP A 94 -14.15 11.99 15.21
CA ASP A 94 -13.33 13.18 14.99
C ASP A 94 -11.92 12.70 14.61
N GLN A 95 -11.59 12.81 13.33
CA GLN A 95 -10.25 12.48 12.88
C GLN A 95 -9.36 13.63 13.33
N ASP A 96 -8.71 13.43 14.47
CA ASP A 96 -7.76 14.37 15.05
C ASP A 96 -6.70 14.75 13.98
N PRO A 97 -6.66 16.01 13.52
CA PRO A 97 -5.91 16.44 12.33
C PRO A 97 -4.38 16.36 12.46
N HIS A 98 -3.85 15.79 13.54
CA HIS A 98 -2.41 15.70 13.83
C HIS A 98 -1.90 14.27 14.00
N GLN A 99 -2.56 13.30 13.37
CA GLN A 99 -2.13 11.91 13.50
C GLN A 99 -0.80 11.64 12.78
N THR A 100 0.29 11.68 13.53
CA THR A 100 1.63 11.37 13.06
C THR A 100 1.79 9.85 12.90
N ARG A 101 2.45 9.41 11.81
CA ARG A 101 2.76 8.00 11.55
C ARG A 101 4.26 7.77 11.48
N VAL A 102 4.71 6.64 12.01
CA VAL A 102 6.11 6.20 12.00
C VAL A 102 6.25 4.84 11.30
N ILE A 103 7.38 4.63 10.63
CA ILE A 103 7.67 3.41 9.84
C ILE A 103 8.61 2.45 10.59
N SER A 104 9.33 2.92 11.61
CA SER A 104 10.24 2.08 12.42
C SER A 104 10.68 2.82 13.68
N LEU A 105 9.80 2.95 14.66
CA LEU A 105 10.10 3.48 15.99
C LEU A 105 10.59 2.35 16.91
N PRO A 106 11.83 2.39 17.45
CA PRO A 106 12.24 1.43 18.47
C PRO A 106 11.31 1.52 19.69
N TRP A 107 10.65 0.42 20.06
CA TRP A 107 9.72 0.37 21.19
C TRP A 107 9.88 -0.95 21.93
N THR A 108 9.99 -0.90 23.26
CA THR A 108 10.28 -2.06 24.13
C THR A 108 11.47 -2.90 23.63
N ASP A 109 11.18 -4.00 22.94
CA ASP A 109 12.05 -5.06 22.44
C ASP A 109 11.85 -5.29 20.92
N GLY A 110 11.13 -4.39 20.24
CA GLY A 110 10.81 -4.46 18.82
C GLY A 110 10.87 -3.12 18.08
N LYS A 111 10.35 -3.13 16.85
CA LYS A 111 10.19 -1.94 15.99
C LYS A 111 8.71 -1.73 15.72
N TYR A 112 8.20 -0.58 16.12
CA TYR A 112 6.82 -0.17 15.94
C TYR A 112 6.63 0.61 14.64
N THR A 113 5.56 0.28 13.93
CA THR A 113 5.08 0.95 12.72
C THR A 113 3.61 1.26 12.90
N GLY A 114 3.23 2.53 12.79
CA GLY A 114 1.85 2.93 12.99
C GLY A 114 1.69 4.37 13.42
N GLN A 115 0.54 4.66 14.00
CA GLN A 115 0.20 5.99 14.50
C GLN A 115 0.92 6.25 15.85
N VAL A 116 1.31 7.50 16.09
CA VAL A 116 1.91 7.95 17.36
C VAL A 116 1.22 9.22 17.84
N ASN A 117 1.20 9.42 19.16
CA ASN A 117 0.72 10.66 19.78
C ASN A 117 1.78 11.77 19.71
N GLN A 118 1.46 12.95 20.24
CA GLN A 118 2.38 14.10 20.28
C GLN A 118 3.68 13.84 21.09
N LEU A 119 3.69 12.79 21.92
CA LEU A 119 4.86 12.36 22.70
C LEU A 119 5.69 11.27 21.98
N ILE A 120 5.39 10.98 20.71
CA ILE A 120 6.04 9.93 19.91
C ILE A 120 5.89 8.54 20.57
N GLN A 121 4.77 8.31 21.24
CA GLN A 121 4.42 7.00 21.78
C GLN A 121 3.44 6.30 20.82
N PRO A 122 3.51 4.98 20.64
CA PRO A 122 2.50 4.21 19.93
C PRO A 122 1.09 4.57 20.40
N HIS A 123 0.25 5.04 19.47
CA HIS A 123 -1.11 5.44 19.76
C HIS A 123 -1.97 5.30 18.50
N GLY A 124 -3.14 4.67 18.60
CA GLY A 124 -3.97 4.31 17.44
C GLY A 124 -3.57 2.96 16.84
N ILE A 125 -3.86 2.73 15.56
CA ILE A 125 -3.60 1.45 14.90
C ILE A 125 -2.13 1.35 14.49
N GLY A 126 -1.51 0.23 14.85
CA GLY A 126 -0.14 -0.08 14.46
C GLY A 126 0.26 -1.52 14.77
N TRP A 127 1.48 -1.87 14.39
CA TRP A 127 2.06 -3.16 14.68
C TRP A 127 3.49 -3.01 15.18
N ILE A 128 3.92 -3.95 16.01
CA ILE A 128 5.29 -4.07 16.50
C ILE A 128 5.88 -5.40 16.03
N GLN A 129 7.07 -5.36 15.43
CA GLN A 129 7.84 -6.56 15.10
C GLN A 129 8.95 -6.75 16.13
N TYR A 130 8.90 -7.88 16.82
CA TYR A 130 9.86 -8.28 17.84
C TYR A 130 11.12 -8.88 17.21
N ARG A 131 12.18 -9.03 18.02
CA ARG A 131 13.46 -9.61 17.57
C ARG A 131 13.38 -11.07 17.12
N ASP A 132 12.42 -11.83 17.64
CA ASP A 132 12.16 -13.23 17.27
C ASP A 132 11.39 -13.35 15.94
N GLY A 133 11.03 -12.23 15.31
CA GLY A 133 10.22 -12.17 14.09
C GLY A 133 8.71 -12.16 14.34
N THR A 134 8.26 -12.32 15.58
CA THR A 134 6.84 -12.24 15.93
C THR A 134 6.32 -10.82 15.65
N VAL A 135 5.13 -10.72 15.07
CA VAL A 135 4.46 -9.43 14.80
C VAL A 135 3.17 -9.35 15.61
N LEU A 136 3.04 -8.29 16.41
CA LEU A 136 1.80 -7.97 17.14
C LEU A 136 1.14 -6.75 16.50
N THR A 137 -0.05 -6.97 15.93
CA THR A 137 -0.94 -5.90 15.46
C THR A 137 -1.95 -5.57 16.55
N ALA A 138 -2.08 -4.31 16.92
CA ALA A 138 -3.01 -3.87 17.95
C ALA A 138 -3.44 -2.41 17.76
N THR A 139 -4.49 -2.02 18.47
CA THR A 139 -4.75 -0.60 18.77
C THR A 139 -3.93 -0.24 20.00
N TRP A 140 -3.14 0.81 19.92
CA TRP A 140 -2.24 1.28 20.97
C TRP A 140 -2.83 2.50 21.66
N CYS A 141 -2.64 2.62 22.96
CA CYS A 141 -2.96 3.81 23.71
C CYS A 141 -1.77 4.15 24.60
N ASN A 142 -1.09 5.24 24.26
CA ASN A 142 0.04 5.79 25.02
C ASN A 142 1.13 4.74 25.31
N GLY A 143 1.50 3.98 24.27
CA GLY A 143 2.56 2.98 24.33
C GLY A 143 2.16 1.59 24.81
N LEU A 144 0.90 1.41 25.22
CA LEU A 144 0.37 0.12 25.65
C LEU A 144 -0.57 -0.45 24.58
N PRO A 145 -0.44 -1.73 24.21
CA PRO A 145 -1.41 -2.37 23.34
C PRO A 145 -2.73 -2.49 24.10
N MET A 146 -3.79 -1.88 23.57
CA MET A 146 -5.14 -2.12 24.05
C MET A 146 -5.50 -3.56 23.70
N ARG A 147 -5.93 -4.30 24.71
CA ARG A 147 -6.43 -5.66 24.53
C ARG A 147 -7.60 -5.61 23.55
N PRO A 148 -7.66 -6.49 22.52
CA PRO A 148 -8.87 -6.59 21.72
C PRO A 148 -10.04 -6.89 22.66
N ALA A 149 -11.15 -6.16 22.48
CA ALA A 149 -12.32 -6.25 23.35
C ALA A 149 -12.95 -7.66 23.38
N SER A 150 -12.54 -8.57 22.50
CA SER A 150 -12.83 -9.99 22.58
C SER A 150 -11.55 -10.81 22.39
N VAL A 151 -11.30 -11.72 23.34
CA VAL A 151 -10.19 -12.69 23.30
C VAL A 151 -10.43 -13.80 22.26
N GLN A 152 -11.46 -13.67 21.42
CA GLN A 152 -11.78 -14.64 20.37
C GLN A 152 -11.09 -14.36 19.03
N ASP A 153 -10.42 -13.20 18.90
CA ASP A 153 -9.69 -12.83 17.68
C ASP A 153 -8.15 -12.91 17.86
N VAL A 154 -7.71 -13.70 18.84
CA VAL A 154 -6.32 -14.18 18.86
C VAL A 154 -6.21 -15.20 17.74
N THR A 155 -5.59 -14.74 16.66
CA THR A 155 -5.42 -15.37 15.37
C THR A 155 -5.09 -16.85 15.52
N GLN A 156 -5.99 -17.69 15.04
CA GLN A 156 -5.71 -19.10 14.79
C GLN A 156 -4.40 -19.18 13.98
N VAL A 157 -3.53 -20.10 14.38
CA VAL A 157 -2.36 -20.48 13.59
C VAL A 157 -2.89 -21.23 12.36
N THR A 158 -3.31 -20.49 11.33
CA THR A 158 -3.68 -21.06 10.04
C THR A 158 -2.49 -21.88 9.54
N PRO A 159 -2.65 -23.17 9.22
CA PRO A 159 -1.56 -24.00 8.73
C PRO A 159 -0.87 -23.31 7.55
N LEU A 160 0.45 -23.16 7.67
CA LEU A 160 1.34 -22.33 6.84
C LEU A 160 1.34 -22.66 5.33
N SER A 161 0.57 -23.65 4.88
CA SER A 161 0.59 -24.13 3.50
C SER A 161 -0.13 -23.24 2.49
N GLN A 162 -0.89 -22.22 2.93
CA GLN A 162 -1.60 -21.30 2.02
C GLN A 162 -1.51 -19.83 2.45
N ARG A 163 -0.58 -19.49 3.35
CA ARG A 163 -0.33 -18.07 3.61
C ARG A 163 0.29 -17.46 2.36
N PRO A 164 -0.16 -16.27 1.92
CA PRO A 164 0.53 -15.48 0.91
C PRO A 164 2.01 -15.46 1.30
N ARG A 165 2.89 -15.80 0.35
CA ARG A 165 4.33 -15.78 0.61
C ARG A 165 4.67 -14.42 1.19
N GLU A 166 5.38 -14.41 2.32
CA GLU A 166 5.92 -13.18 2.89
C GLU A 166 6.99 -12.65 1.93
N LEU A 167 6.57 -11.77 1.03
CA LEU A 167 7.45 -11.16 0.04
C LEU A 167 8.21 -10.00 0.70
N THR A 168 9.52 -10.05 0.57
CA THR A 168 10.45 -9.02 1.00
C THR A 168 10.94 -8.21 -0.21
N LEU A 169 11.39 -6.97 0.03
CA LEU A 169 11.86 -6.10 -1.05
C LEU A 169 13.05 -6.74 -1.75
N GLY A 170 12.93 -6.90 -3.07
CA GLY A 170 13.95 -7.52 -3.92
C GLY A 170 13.65 -8.96 -4.30
N ASP A 171 12.64 -9.59 -3.70
CA ASP A 171 12.25 -10.96 -4.04
C ASP A 171 11.83 -11.09 -5.50
N ILE A 172 12.23 -12.19 -6.12
CA ILE A 172 11.86 -12.54 -7.48
C ILE A 172 10.42 -13.06 -7.50
N ALA A 173 9.58 -12.42 -8.31
CA ALA A 173 8.18 -12.76 -8.45
C ALA A 173 7.97 -13.96 -9.36
N THR A 174 6.93 -14.74 -9.07
CA THR A 174 6.36 -15.70 -10.01
C THR A 174 5.09 -15.13 -10.66
N PRO A 175 4.65 -15.65 -11.82
CA PRO A 175 3.37 -15.24 -12.42
C PRO A 175 2.16 -15.44 -11.51
N GLN A 176 2.27 -16.33 -10.51
CA GLN A 176 1.21 -16.58 -9.54
C GLN A 176 1.05 -15.43 -8.55
N ASP A 177 2.12 -14.68 -8.25
CA ASP A 177 2.12 -13.56 -7.31
C ASP A 177 1.60 -12.26 -7.95
N MET A 178 1.68 -12.17 -9.28
CA MET A 178 1.39 -10.95 -10.05
C MET A 178 -0.04 -10.94 -10.62
N HIS A 179 -0.70 -9.79 -10.55
CA HIS A 179 -1.87 -9.51 -11.38
C HIS A 179 -1.42 -9.08 -12.78
N ILE A 180 -1.51 -9.99 -13.74
CA ILE A 180 -1.13 -9.77 -15.14
C ILE A 180 -2.38 -9.37 -15.92
N GLU A 181 -2.50 -8.08 -16.21
CA GLU A 181 -3.58 -7.54 -17.03
C GLU A 181 -3.24 -7.68 -18.53
N PRO A 182 -4.02 -8.43 -19.32
CA PRO A 182 -3.75 -8.62 -20.75
C PRO A 182 -3.93 -7.35 -21.57
N ASN A 183 -4.81 -6.44 -21.14
CA ASN A 183 -5.02 -5.17 -21.84
C ASN A 183 -3.97 -4.12 -21.42
N PRO A 184 -3.12 -3.60 -22.33
CA PRO A 184 -2.08 -2.65 -21.97
C PRO A 184 -2.62 -1.31 -21.44
N GLN A 185 -3.80 -0.87 -21.89
CA GLN A 185 -4.44 0.37 -21.42
C GLN A 185 -4.90 0.21 -19.97
N LYS A 186 -5.55 -0.91 -19.65
CA LYS A 186 -5.97 -1.21 -18.27
C LYS A 186 -4.77 -1.46 -17.35
N ALA A 187 -3.71 -2.10 -17.85
CA ALA A 187 -2.45 -2.24 -17.11
C ALA A 187 -1.83 -0.88 -16.78
N HIS A 188 -1.92 0.07 -17.71
CA HIS A 188 -1.47 1.45 -17.51
C HIS A 188 -2.30 2.16 -16.43
N GLU A 189 -3.63 2.08 -16.49
CA GLU A 189 -4.55 2.65 -15.50
C GLU A 189 -4.33 2.07 -14.10
N ASN A 190 -4.16 0.75 -14.02
CA ASN A 190 -3.83 0.05 -12.78
C ASN A 190 -2.52 0.59 -12.19
N ALA A 191 -1.45 0.74 -13.00
CA ALA A 191 -0.21 1.33 -12.54
C ALA A 191 -0.36 2.81 -12.12
N ALA A 192 -1.16 3.59 -12.85
CA ALA A 192 -1.44 4.98 -12.54
C ALA A 192 -2.19 5.16 -11.21
N SER A 193 -3.00 4.17 -10.81
CA SER A 193 -3.77 4.16 -9.56
C SER A 193 -2.95 3.84 -8.29
N LEU A 194 -1.70 3.37 -8.42
CA LEU A 194 -0.86 2.99 -7.28
C LEU A 194 -0.62 4.16 -6.31
N ARG A 195 -0.86 3.97 -5.01
CA ARG A 195 -0.62 5.02 -4.01
C ARG A 195 0.85 5.05 -3.58
N LEU A 196 1.28 6.16 -2.98
CA LEU A 196 2.56 6.21 -2.28
C LEU A 196 2.61 5.09 -1.23
N HIS A 197 3.74 4.40 -1.18
CA HIS A 197 3.99 3.22 -0.34
C HIS A 197 3.19 1.96 -0.71
N SER A 198 2.51 1.93 -1.86
CA SER A 198 1.95 0.69 -2.40
C SER A 198 3.06 -0.21 -2.93
N PHE A 199 2.83 -1.52 -2.82
CA PHE A 199 3.72 -2.55 -3.36
C PHE A 199 3.35 -2.91 -4.80
N ALA A 200 4.37 -3.23 -5.59
CA ALA A 200 4.21 -3.68 -6.97
C ALA A 200 5.40 -4.55 -7.38
N PHE A 201 5.24 -5.30 -8.46
CA PHE A 201 6.33 -6.00 -9.11
C PHE A 201 6.86 -5.19 -10.29
N ILE A 202 8.18 -5.05 -10.34
CA ILE A 202 8.88 -4.20 -11.30
C ILE A 202 9.82 -5.03 -12.18
N LEU A 203 9.70 -4.88 -13.49
CA LEU A 203 10.58 -5.54 -14.46
C LEU A 203 11.98 -4.90 -14.45
N ARG A 204 13.00 -5.70 -14.14
CA ARG A 204 14.41 -5.32 -14.16
C ARG A 204 15.02 -5.47 -15.55
N SER A 205 16.22 -4.91 -15.74
CA SER A 205 16.94 -4.99 -17.03
C SER A 205 17.40 -6.41 -17.38
N ASN A 206 17.55 -7.29 -16.39
CA ASN A 206 17.87 -8.70 -16.58
C ASN A 206 16.64 -9.55 -16.97
N GLY A 207 15.45 -8.97 -17.03
CA GLY A 207 14.21 -9.67 -17.39
C GLY A 207 13.41 -10.20 -16.19
N ASP A 208 13.94 -10.10 -14.98
CA ASP A 208 13.26 -10.57 -13.77
C ASP A 208 12.24 -9.54 -13.25
N TRP A 209 11.18 -10.05 -12.62
CA TRP A 209 10.20 -9.25 -11.89
C TRP A 209 10.57 -9.22 -10.41
N THR A 210 10.77 -8.05 -9.83
CA THR A 210 11.13 -7.90 -8.41
C THR A 210 10.07 -7.18 -7.61
N TYR A 211 9.81 -7.66 -6.39
CA TYR A 211 8.94 -7.01 -5.42
C TYR A 211 9.53 -5.69 -4.95
N ALA A 212 8.75 -4.62 -5.05
CA ALA A 212 9.21 -3.24 -4.84
C ALA A 212 8.12 -2.37 -4.20
N ILE A 213 8.53 -1.24 -3.62
CA ILE A 213 7.63 -0.25 -3.02
C ILE A 213 7.71 1.09 -3.76
N LEU A 214 6.55 1.68 -4.04
CA LEU A 214 6.45 3.00 -4.66
C LEU A 214 6.80 4.08 -3.62
N THR A 215 7.80 4.92 -3.87
CA THR A 215 8.24 5.94 -2.90
C THR A 215 7.93 7.36 -3.31
N ASN A 216 7.92 7.67 -4.61
CA ASN A 216 7.67 9.03 -5.09
C ASN A 216 7.18 9.03 -6.54
N ARG A 217 6.48 10.10 -6.95
CA ARG A 217 6.11 10.45 -8.32
C ARG A 217 6.80 11.77 -8.70
N PRO A 218 8.04 11.74 -9.21
CA PRO A 218 8.76 12.98 -9.55
C PRO A 218 8.02 13.88 -10.54
N VAL A 219 7.23 13.28 -11.43
CA VAL A 219 6.32 13.98 -12.35
C VAL A 219 4.99 13.24 -12.33
N GLU A 220 3.92 13.87 -11.86
CA GLU A 220 2.64 13.20 -11.64
C GLU A 220 1.79 13.06 -12.90
N SER A 221 1.87 14.03 -13.81
CA SER A 221 0.93 14.18 -14.92
C SER A 221 1.62 14.43 -16.26
N GLY A 222 0.91 14.09 -17.35
CA GLY A 222 1.35 14.33 -18.72
C GLY A 222 2.24 13.24 -19.32
N PRO A 223 2.80 13.47 -20.52
CA PRO A 223 3.60 12.49 -21.23
C PRO A 223 4.93 12.15 -20.54
N GLU A 224 5.44 13.08 -19.72
CA GLU A 224 6.66 12.91 -18.93
C GLU A 224 6.40 12.41 -17.51
N ALA A 225 5.16 11.99 -17.20
CA ALA A 225 4.86 11.41 -15.90
C ALA A 225 5.80 10.23 -15.59
N SER A 226 6.26 10.17 -14.34
CA SER A 226 7.24 9.17 -13.90
C SER A 226 7.02 8.77 -12.45
N ILE A 227 7.36 7.53 -12.13
CA ILE A 227 7.23 6.94 -10.80
C ILE A 227 8.56 6.34 -10.40
N ARG A 228 8.95 6.52 -9.12
CA ARG A 228 10.14 5.93 -8.52
C ARG A 228 9.76 4.79 -7.57
N PHE A 229 10.41 3.66 -7.74
CA PHE A 229 10.30 2.49 -6.87
C PHE A 229 11.63 2.23 -6.16
N VAL A 230 11.57 1.74 -4.92
CA VAL A 230 12.69 1.10 -4.22
C VAL A 230 12.59 -0.40 -4.43
N LEU A 231 13.65 -1.00 -4.97
CA LEU A 231 13.68 -2.39 -5.41
C LEU A 231 14.17 -3.35 -4.32
N ASP A 232 14.88 -2.89 -3.30
CA ASP A 232 15.48 -3.74 -2.26
C ASP A 232 15.79 -2.97 -0.97
N THR A 233 16.31 -3.70 0.01
CA THR A 233 16.72 -3.19 1.33
C THR A 233 17.97 -2.30 1.29
N GLU A 234 18.78 -2.37 0.21
CA GLU A 234 19.92 -1.47 0.00
C GLU A 234 19.48 -0.07 -0.49
N GLY A 235 18.20 0.08 -0.82
CA GLY A 235 17.64 1.33 -1.32
C GLY A 235 17.90 1.56 -2.80
N ARG A 236 18.24 0.53 -3.59
CA ARG A 236 18.39 0.69 -5.04
C ARG A 236 17.04 1.07 -5.63
N THR A 237 17.02 2.08 -6.50
CA THR A 237 15.78 2.62 -7.06
C THR A 237 15.67 2.48 -8.56
N LYS A 238 14.44 2.49 -9.08
CA LYS A 238 14.15 2.55 -10.50
C LYS A 238 13.08 3.59 -10.78
N ILE A 239 13.35 4.46 -11.75
CA ILE A 239 12.39 5.45 -12.24
C ILE A 239 11.82 4.95 -13.56
N LEU A 240 10.49 4.89 -13.65
CA LEU A 240 9.77 4.44 -14.84
C LEU A 240 8.93 5.58 -15.41
N LYS A 241 9.15 5.90 -16.69
CA LYS A 241 8.30 6.83 -17.45
C LYS A 241 6.95 6.20 -17.78
N SER A 242 5.92 7.04 -17.88
CA SER A 242 4.52 6.70 -18.15
C SER A 242 4.33 5.69 -19.30
N LYS A 243 5.02 5.90 -20.42
CA LYS A 243 5.00 4.99 -21.58
C LYS A 243 5.43 3.54 -21.29
N TYR A 244 6.13 3.29 -20.18
CA TYR A 244 6.60 1.95 -19.80
C TYR A 244 5.79 1.32 -18.68
N TRP A 245 4.81 2.02 -18.08
CA TRP A 245 4.09 1.52 -16.91
C TRP A 245 3.36 0.21 -17.21
N SER A 246 2.64 0.13 -18.32
CA SER A 246 1.92 -1.08 -18.74
C SER A 246 2.82 -2.28 -19.02
N LYS A 247 4.10 -2.06 -19.35
CA LYS A 247 5.07 -3.13 -19.62
C LYS A 247 5.86 -3.54 -18.38
N CYS A 248 6.20 -2.60 -17.52
CA CYS A 248 7.20 -2.77 -16.46
C CYS A 248 6.62 -2.84 -15.05
N ILE A 249 5.32 -2.63 -14.87
CA ILE A 249 4.66 -2.61 -13.56
C ILE A 249 3.55 -3.67 -13.55
N ARG A 250 3.52 -4.51 -12.52
CA ARG A 250 2.44 -5.46 -12.24
C ARG A 250 1.99 -5.29 -10.80
N LEU A 251 0.69 -5.37 -10.57
CA LEU A 251 0.12 -5.25 -9.23
C LEU A 251 0.33 -6.56 -8.47
N VAL A 252 0.42 -6.45 -7.15
CA VAL A 252 0.44 -7.61 -6.26
C VAL A 252 -0.97 -8.20 -6.21
N LYS A 253 -1.09 -9.54 -6.26
CA LYS A 253 -2.38 -10.19 -6.05
C LYS A 253 -2.75 -10.14 -4.57
N ASP A 254 -3.80 -9.42 -4.26
CA ASP A 254 -4.42 -9.50 -2.94
C ASP A 254 -5.11 -10.87 -2.81
N SER A 255 -4.61 -11.68 -1.88
CA SER A 255 -5.16 -13.00 -1.59
C SER A 255 -6.63 -12.95 -1.12
N GLU A 256 -7.08 -11.79 -0.66
CA GLU A 256 -8.45 -11.57 -0.18
C GLU A 256 -9.46 -11.44 -1.32
N SER A 257 -9.09 -10.77 -2.42
CA SER A 257 -9.98 -10.55 -3.56
C SER A 257 -10.37 -11.84 -4.28
N GLN A 258 -9.58 -12.92 -4.11
CA GLN A 258 -9.88 -14.23 -4.72
C GLN A 258 -10.94 -15.03 -3.95
N LYS A 259 -11.20 -14.73 -2.67
CA LYS A 259 -12.21 -15.45 -1.89
C LYS A 259 -13.63 -14.98 -2.22
N ALA A 260 -13.81 -13.72 -2.59
CA ALA A 260 -15.13 -13.13 -2.83
C ALA A 260 -15.84 -13.63 -4.11
N VAL A 261 -15.13 -14.26 -5.05
CA VAL A 261 -15.72 -14.68 -6.36
C VAL A 261 -16.18 -16.14 -6.36
N LYS A 262 -15.84 -16.94 -5.33
CA LYS A 262 -16.18 -18.38 -5.30
C LYS A 262 -17.51 -18.73 -4.63
N GLU A 263 -18.23 -17.76 -4.07
CA GLU A 263 -19.52 -18.00 -3.41
C GLU A 263 -20.68 -17.30 -4.12
N THR A 264 -20.77 -17.43 -5.45
CA THR A 264 -22.07 -17.32 -6.11
C THR A 264 -22.68 -18.72 -6.13
N PRO A 265 -23.52 -19.11 -5.15
CA PRO A 265 -24.26 -20.35 -5.24
C PRO A 265 -25.09 -20.28 -6.52
N GLY A 266 -24.94 -21.28 -7.37
CA GLY A 266 -25.65 -21.39 -8.63
C GLY A 266 -27.16 -21.45 -8.41
N GLY A 267 -27.80 -20.28 -8.40
CA GLY A 267 -29.21 -20.12 -8.73
C GLY A 267 -29.33 -20.22 -10.24
N LYS A 268 -29.61 -21.44 -10.73
CA LYS A 268 -30.00 -21.72 -12.11
C LYS A 268 -31.39 -21.15 -12.36
N ASP A 269 -31.54 -19.85 -12.54
CA ASP A 269 -32.77 -19.31 -13.14
C ASP A 269 -32.48 -18.73 -14.51
N LYS A 270 -32.85 -19.54 -15.51
CA LYS A 270 -33.05 -19.14 -16.89
C LYS A 270 -33.89 -17.86 -16.93
N MET A 271 -33.32 -16.74 -17.33
CA MET A 271 -34.12 -15.66 -17.87
C MET A 271 -33.39 -14.91 -18.99
N SER A 272 -33.91 -15.17 -20.19
CA SER A 272 -34.14 -14.20 -21.27
C SER A 272 -32.94 -13.42 -21.83
N SER A 273 -32.39 -13.99 -22.90
CA SER A 273 -31.76 -13.29 -24.01
C SER A 273 -32.64 -12.15 -24.55
N ASN A 274 -32.34 -10.89 -24.20
CA ASN A 274 -32.61 -9.71 -25.04
C ASN A 274 -32.19 -8.41 -24.29
N GLU A 275 -30.91 -8.05 -24.31
CA GLU A 275 -30.51 -6.64 -24.13
C GLU A 275 -29.06 -6.29 -24.55
N GLU A 276 -28.39 -7.15 -25.32
CA GLU A 276 -26.97 -6.93 -25.67
C GLU A 276 -26.75 -5.97 -26.86
N ALA A 277 -27.81 -5.48 -27.53
CA ALA A 277 -27.67 -4.63 -28.72
C ALA A 277 -27.67 -3.11 -28.43
N SER A 278 -28.09 -2.66 -27.25
CA SER A 278 -28.24 -1.21 -26.97
C SER A 278 -27.00 -0.52 -26.40
N SER A 279 -26.04 -1.28 -25.85
CA SER A 279 -24.85 -0.70 -25.23
C SER A 279 -23.75 -0.33 -26.26
N LEU A 280 -23.62 -1.10 -27.35
CA LEU A 280 -22.56 -0.93 -28.35
C LEU A 280 -22.80 0.27 -29.31
N ILE A 281 -24.05 0.70 -29.50
CA ILE A 281 -24.39 1.82 -30.40
C ILE A 281 -24.09 3.18 -29.73
N SER A 282 -24.15 3.25 -28.40
CA SER A 282 -23.92 4.47 -27.62
C SER A 282 -22.44 4.89 -27.60
N PHE A 283 -21.53 3.91 -27.56
CA PHE A 283 -20.08 4.18 -27.52
C PHE A 283 -19.52 4.67 -28.87
N GLN A 284 -20.07 4.22 -30.00
CA GLN A 284 -19.62 4.67 -31.32
C GLN A 284 -20.02 6.13 -31.65
N ARG A 285 -21.04 6.70 -30.99
CA ARG A 285 -21.41 8.12 -31.19
C ARG A 285 -20.51 9.10 -30.42
N ALA A 286 -19.90 8.68 -29.31
CA ALA A 286 -19.04 9.56 -28.52
C ALA A 286 -17.66 9.78 -29.18
N VAL A 287 -17.09 8.75 -29.80
CA VAL A 287 -15.75 8.83 -30.42
C VAL A 287 -15.74 9.71 -31.67
N LYS A 288 -16.86 9.78 -32.42
CA LYS A 288 -16.97 10.65 -33.62
C LYS A 288 -17.02 12.15 -33.31
N ARG A 289 -17.38 12.59 -32.10
CA ARG A 289 -17.41 14.02 -31.76
C ARG A 289 -16.04 14.57 -31.36
N VAL A 290 -15.18 13.77 -30.75
CA VAL A 290 -13.83 14.23 -30.33
C VAL A 290 -12.89 14.38 -31.53
N SER A 291 -13.09 13.60 -32.61
CA SER A 291 -12.23 13.67 -33.80
C SER A 291 -12.45 14.91 -34.69
N LEU A 292 -13.58 15.61 -34.58
CA LEU A 292 -13.85 16.80 -35.40
C LEU A 292 -13.26 18.08 -34.81
N ASP A 293 -13.05 18.14 -33.49
CA ASP A 293 -12.61 19.36 -32.81
C ASP A 293 -11.08 19.56 -32.85
N MET A 294 -10.32 18.49 -33.14
CA MET A 294 -8.86 18.60 -33.35
C MET A 294 -8.48 18.99 -34.80
N SER A 295 -9.40 18.94 -35.75
CA SER A 295 -9.09 19.25 -37.16
C SER A 295 -9.26 20.72 -37.55
N MET A 296 -9.86 21.57 -36.70
CA MET A 296 -10.10 22.99 -37.02
C MET A 296 -9.04 23.96 -36.48
N LYS A 297 -8.04 23.49 -35.73
CA LYS A 297 -7.01 24.38 -35.14
C LYS A 297 -5.76 24.59 -36.00
N THR A 298 -5.69 24.03 -37.20
CA THR A 298 -4.47 24.07 -38.04
C THR A 298 -4.55 25.06 -39.22
N ILE A 299 -5.64 25.83 -39.39
CA ILE A 299 -5.82 26.71 -40.57
C ILE A 299 -5.77 28.21 -40.22
N ARG A 300 -5.20 28.59 -39.07
CA ARG A 300 -4.90 30.00 -38.75
C ARG A 300 -3.51 30.14 -38.13
N SER A 301 -2.50 30.07 -38.99
CA SER A 301 -1.18 30.69 -38.79
C SER A 301 -0.61 31.07 -40.15
#